data_AF-A0A2M7RW03-F1
#
_entry.id   AF-A0A2M7RW03-F1
#
_cell.length_a   1.000
_cell.length_b   1.000
_cell.length_c   1.000
_cell.angle_alpha   90.00
_cell.angle_beta   90.00
_cell.angle_gamma   90.00
#
_symmetry.space_group_name_H-M   'P 1'
#
loop_
_entity.id
_entity.type
_entity.pdbx_description
1 polymer ?
#
loop_
_entity_poly.entity_id
_entity_poly.type
_entity_poly.pdbx_seq_one_letter_code
_entity_poly.pdbx_strand_id
1 'polypeptide(L)'
;MKTLISYKYINLLIRALIGLAAFVFIAVKLYAYFKSTSFELLKMNEIQFHLLFIALLLVVVNWGTEAVKWKYLIRKLAPISLKKAFNLVITGITIGLITPNRIGEIPARVFLLPNITNKKALLTATFIGAFSQLLVTVFAGFIAIYFYKNEVFFSSFSFSIRIFILICLIGLIYSYFFPFWIPNLLKKIPFLSKNEHLVFSPLFSKEEKLNALVMSIFRYAVFSFQYYLVLEAFGVHFNSFSEIALIAVCFLF
;
A
#
# COMPACT_ATOMS: atom_id res chain seq x y z
N MET A 1 27.57 14.61 -27.84
CA MET A 1 26.71 15.41 -26.92
C MET A 1 25.31 15.70 -27.48
N LYS A 2 25.13 16.01 -28.78
CA LYS A 2 23.79 16.23 -29.41
C LYS A 2 22.89 14.98 -29.52
N THR A 3 23.47 13.78 -29.65
CA THR A 3 22.71 12.51 -29.79
C THR A 3 21.99 12.07 -28.51
N LEU A 4 22.58 12.32 -27.34
CA LEU A 4 21.98 11.98 -26.03
C LEU A 4 20.76 12.85 -25.70
N ILE A 5 20.72 14.08 -26.21
CA ILE A 5 19.62 15.02 -26.02
C ILE A 5 18.39 14.56 -26.82
N SER A 6 18.59 14.13 -28.08
CA SER A 6 17.51 13.60 -28.94
C SER A 6 16.85 12.35 -28.35
N TYR A 7 17.66 11.41 -27.83
CA TYR A 7 17.14 10.18 -27.22
C TYR A 7 16.28 10.45 -25.97
N LYS A 8 16.62 11.47 -25.18
CA LYS A 8 15.84 11.88 -24.00
C LYS A 8 14.45 12.40 -24.38
N TYR A 9 14.35 13.21 -25.43
CA TYR A 9 13.07 13.73 -25.92
C TYR A 9 12.22 12.66 -26.60
N ILE A 10 12.84 11.77 -27.38
CA ILE A 10 12.14 10.62 -27.98
C ILE A 10 11.56 9.71 -26.88
N ASN A 11 12.33 9.40 -25.84
CA ASN A 11 11.86 8.57 -24.73
C ASN A 11 10.74 9.27 -23.92
N LEU A 12 10.84 10.58 -23.71
CA LEU A 12 9.76 11.36 -23.09
C LEU A 12 8.48 11.33 -23.94
N LEU A 13 8.61 11.48 -25.25
CA LEU A 13 7.50 11.48 -26.20
C LEU A 13 6.84 10.11 -26.30
N ILE A 14 7.61 9.03 -26.35
CA ILE A 14 7.10 7.65 -26.30
C ILE A 14 6.33 7.42 -24.99
N ARG A 15 6.86 7.82 -23.84
CA ARG A 15 6.17 7.70 -22.55
C ARG A 15 4.87 8.52 -22.51
N ALA A 16 4.87 9.72 -23.06
CA ALA A 16 3.69 10.56 -23.17
C ALA A 16 2.62 9.93 -24.08
N LEU A 17 3.03 9.37 -25.23
CA LEU A 17 2.14 8.66 -26.14
C LEU A 17 1.53 7.41 -25.51
N ILE A 18 2.34 6.60 -24.81
CA ILE A 18 1.84 5.42 -24.08
C ILE A 18 0.85 5.84 -22.99
N GLY A 19 1.18 6.90 -22.23
CA GLY A 19 0.29 7.44 -21.21
C GLY A 19 -1.03 7.95 -21.79
N LEU A 20 -0.98 8.67 -22.91
CA LEU A 20 -2.18 9.16 -23.61
C LEU A 20 -3.00 8.00 -24.18
N ALA A 21 -2.35 7.01 -24.80
CA ALA A 21 -3.02 5.83 -25.33
C ALA A 21 -3.69 5.02 -24.21
N ALA A 22 -3.04 4.84 -23.06
CA ALA A 22 -3.64 4.21 -21.90
C ALA A 22 -4.83 5.00 -21.37
N PHE A 23 -4.72 6.33 -21.29
CA PHE A 23 -5.82 7.19 -20.87
C PHE A 23 -7.02 7.11 -21.83
N VAL A 24 -6.79 7.19 -23.14
CA VAL A 24 -7.84 7.05 -24.16
C VAL A 24 -8.46 5.65 -24.10
N PHE A 25 -7.66 4.60 -23.95
CA PHE A 25 -8.16 3.24 -23.81
C PHE A 25 -9.08 3.08 -22.58
N ILE A 26 -8.66 3.61 -21.42
CA ILE A 26 -9.46 3.60 -20.20
C ILE A 26 -10.75 4.41 -20.42
N ALA A 27 -10.67 5.60 -21.02
CA ALA A 27 -11.83 6.45 -21.29
C ALA A 27 -12.83 5.77 -22.25
N VAL A 28 -12.35 5.10 -23.30
CA VAL A 28 -13.20 4.33 -24.23
C VAL A 28 -13.85 3.14 -23.52
N LYS A 29 -13.10 2.42 -22.67
CA LYS A 29 -13.65 1.31 -21.89
C LYS A 29 -14.71 1.77 -20.89
N LEU A 30 -14.45 2.87 -20.18
CA LEU A 30 -15.41 3.50 -19.28
C LEU A 30 -16.65 3.96 -20.05
N TYR A 31 -16.48 4.67 -21.18
CA TYR A 31 -17.60 5.14 -21.99
C TYR A 31 -18.43 3.99 -22.54
N ALA A 32 -17.81 2.92 -23.04
CA ALA A 32 -18.51 1.73 -23.50
C ALA A 32 -19.31 1.07 -22.36
N TYR A 33 -18.69 0.95 -21.16
CA TYR A 33 -19.32 0.39 -19.97
C TYR A 33 -20.50 1.27 -19.47
N PHE A 34 -20.32 2.60 -19.41
CA PHE A 34 -21.38 3.54 -19.01
C PHE A 34 -22.48 3.69 -20.05
N LYS A 35 -22.19 3.46 -21.34
CA LYS A 35 -23.20 3.46 -22.41
C LYS A 35 -24.05 2.19 -22.37
N SER A 36 -23.47 1.05 -22.01
CA SER A 36 -24.21 -0.22 -21.89
C SER A 36 -24.94 -0.39 -20.55
N THR A 37 -24.54 0.37 -19.53
CA THR A 37 -25.10 0.26 -18.17
C THR A 37 -25.99 1.47 -17.91
N SER A 38 -27.31 1.28 -17.81
CA SER A 38 -28.18 2.35 -17.33
C SER A 38 -27.80 2.67 -15.87
N PHE A 39 -27.63 3.95 -15.54
CA PHE A 39 -27.39 4.42 -14.17
C PHE A 39 -28.56 4.13 -13.20
N GLU A 40 -29.59 3.42 -13.66
CA GLU A 40 -30.70 2.92 -12.85
C GLU A 40 -30.25 1.96 -11.72
N LEU A 41 -29.03 1.43 -11.78
CA LEU A 41 -28.40 0.69 -10.68
C LEU A 41 -27.98 1.59 -9.50
N LEU A 42 -27.73 2.90 -9.73
CA LEU A 42 -27.46 3.87 -8.67
C LEU A 42 -28.75 4.62 -8.30
N LYS A 43 -29.76 3.88 -7.82
CA LYS A 43 -30.89 4.52 -7.13
C LYS A 43 -30.38 5.11 -5.83
N MET A 44 -30.08 6.40 -5.84
CA MET A 44 -29.64 7.17 -4.65
C MET A 44 -30.54 6.96 -3.42
N ASN A 45 -31.82 6.60 -3.63
CA ASN A 45 -32.79 6.32 -2.57
C ASN A 45 -32.54 5.01 -1.80
N GLU A 46 -31.70 4.10 -2.31
CA GLU A 46 -31.39 2.82 -1.64
C GLU A 46 -30.02 2.83 -0.94
N ILE A 47 -29.29 3.96 -1.00
CA ILE A 47 -27.97 4.07 -0.38
C ILE A 47 -28.09 4.20 1.14
N GLN A 48 -27.40 3.32 1.86
CA GLN A 48 -27.39 3.33 3.32
C GLN A 48 -26.34 4.32 3.86
N PHE A 49 -26.70 5.61 3.94
CA PHE A 49 -25.79 6.67 4.40
C PHE A 49 -25.20 6.46 5.80
N HIS A 50 -25.89 5.74 6.69
CA HIS A 50 -25.38 5.43 8.02
C HIS A 50 -24.12 4.54 7.97
N LEU A 51 -24.05 3.57 7.04
CA LEU A 51 -22.87 2.74 6.83
C LEU A 51 -21.70 3.56 6.26
N LEU A 52 -21.97 4.50 5.35
CA LEU A 52 -20.96 5.43 4.83
C LEU A 52 -20.41 6.33 5.93
N PHE A 53 -21.25 6.80 6.85
CA PHE A 53 -20.81 7.59 7.99
C PHE A 53 -19.90 6.78 8.92
N ILE A 54 -20.25 5.52 9.21
CA ILE A 54 -19.39 4.61 9.98
C ILE A 54 -18.06 4.38 9.25
N ALA A 55 -18.11 4.12 7.93
CA ALA A 55 -16.92 3.96 7.11
C ALA A 55 -16.02 5.20 7.12
N LEU A 56 -16.60 6.41 7.17
CA LEU A 56 -15.88 7.66 7.30
C LEU A 56 -15.19 7.79 8.67
N LEU A 57 -15.85 7.40 9.76
CA LEU A 57 -15.24 7.39 11.09
C LEU A 57 -14.05 6.40 11.16
N LEU A 58 -14.15 5.25 10.48
CA LEU A 58 -13.06 4.27 10.38
C LEU A 58 -11.82 4.82 9.66
N VAL A 59 -11.93 5.87 8.84
CA VAL A 59 -10.75 6.54 8.24
C VAL A 59 -9.82 7.08 9.33
N VAL A 60 -10.39 7.65 10.40
CA VAL A 60 -9.60 8.19 11.52
C VAL A 60 -8.87 7.06 12.25
N VAL A 61 -9.53 5.93 12.45
CA VAL A 61 -8.93 4.73 13.05
C VAL A 61 -7.80 4.22 12.15
N ASN A 62 -8.06 4.08 10.85
CA ASN A 62 -7.12 3.57 9.86
C ASN A 62 -5.83 4.42 9.79
N TRP A 63 -5.96 5.74 9.65
CA TRP A 63 -4.82 6.67 9.62
C TRP A 63 -4.18 6.83 10.99
N GLY A 64 -4.97 6.73 12.06
CA GLY A 64 -4.50 6.73 13.45
C GLY A 64 -3.56 5.56 13.73
N THR A 65 -3.93 4.34 13.31
CA THR A 65 -3.07 3.16 13.44
C THR A 65 -1.74 3.33 12.70
N GLU A 66 -1.75 3.91 11.50
CA GLU A 66 -0.52 4.18 10.74
C GLU A 66 0.36 5.23 11.44
N ALA A 67 -0.26 6.25 12.03
CA ALA A 67 0.46 7.23 12.84
C ALA A 67 1.09 6.62 14.09
N VAL A 68 0.36 5.73 14.79
CA VAL A 68 0.88 4.99 15.95
C VAL A 68 2.03 4.07 15.53
N LYS A 69 1.86 3.30 14.45
CA LYS A 69 2.89 2.40 13.90
C LYS A 69 4.14 3.17 13.50
N TRP A 70 3.98 4.27 12.77
CA TRP A 70 5.11 5.06 12.31
C TRP A 70 5.83 5.73 13.48
N LYS A 71 5.10 6.33 14.43
CA LYS A 71 5.67 6.87 15.69
C LYS A 71 6.44 5.79 16.45
N TYR A 72 5.89 4.59 16.57
CA TYR A 72 6.54 3.46 17.23
C TYR A 72 7.87 3.12 16.54
N LEU A 73 7.89 3.01 15.22
CA LEU A 73 9.09 2.66 14.46
C LEU A 73 10.18 3.76 14.56
N ILE A 74 9.83 5.03 14.52
CA ILE A 74 10.84 6.10 14.56
C ILE A 74 11.25 6.51 15.99
N ARG A 75 10.66 5.93 17.04
CA ARG A 75 10.81 6.42 18.44
C ARG A 75 12.26 6.55 18.92
N LYS A 76 13.15 5.67 18.46
CA LYS A 76 14.58 5.68 18.81
C LYS A 76 15.39 6.73 18.02
N LEU A 77 14.84 7.20 16.90
CA LEU A 77 15.51 8.11 15.96
C LEU A 77 15.00 9.54 16.08
N ALA A 78 13.69 9.71 16.26
CA ALA A 78 13.02 11.00 16.34
C ALA A 78 11.80 10.89 17.27
N PRO A 79 11.93 11.27 18.56
CA PRO A 79 10.79 11.29 19.47
C PRO A 79 9.83 12.40 19.06
N ILE A 80 8.60 12.04 18.69
CA ILE A 80 7.55 12.98 18.30
C ILE A 80 6.22 12.66 19.01
N SER A 81 5.36 13.66 19.15
CA SER A 81 4.00 13.47 19.66
C SER A 81 3.13 12.71 18.65
N LEU A 82 2.07 12.04 19.12
CA LEU A 82 1.14 11.33 18.24
C LEU A 82 0.45 12.28 17.24
N LYS A 83 0.09 13.49 17.68
CA LYS A 83 -0.48 14.52 16.81
C LYS A 83 0.47 14.90 15.67
N LYS A 84 1.77 15.06 15.97
CA LYS A 84 2.79 15.35 14.95
C LYS A 84 2.95 14.16 13.99
N ALA A 85 2.95 12.93 14.50
CA ALA A 85 3.00 11.73 13.68
C ALA A 85 1.79 11.64 12.73
N PHE A 86 0.58 11.90 13.23
CA PHE A 86 -0.65 11.88 12.46
C PHE A 86 -0.65 12.92 11.34
N ASN A 87 -0.27 14.17 11.65
CA ASN A 87 -0.15 15.23 10.65
C ASN A 87 0.83 14.83 9.52
N LEU A 88 2.00 14.30 9.87
CA LEU A 88 3.00 13.87 8.89
C LEU A 88 2.54 12.67 8.06
N VAL A 89 1.79 11.74 8.65
CA VAL A 89 1.16 10.63 7.92
C VAL A 89 0.17 11.15 6.89
N ILE A 90 -0.72 12.08 7.26
CA ILE A 90 -1.67 12.70 6.34
C ILE A 90 -0.95 13.48 5.24
N THR A 91 0.02 14.33 5.59
CA THR A 91 0.79 15.07 4.58
C THR A 91 1.52 14.10 3.63
N GLY A 92 2.06 13.00 4.15
CA GLY A 92 2.63 11.94 3.35
C GLY A 92 1.63 11.31 2.39
N ILE A 93 0.42 11.01 2.84
CA ILE A 93 -0.67 10.49 1.99
C ILE A 93 -1.02 11.51 0.89
N THR A 94 -1.18 12.79 1.24
CA THR A 94 -1.47 13.86 0.26
C THR A 94 -0.39 13.97 -0.80
N ILE A 95 0.88 13.94 -0.42
CA ILE A 95 2.01 13.95 -1.38
C ILE A 95 2.06 12.63 -2.17
N GLY A 96 1.70 11.51 -1.54
CA GLY A 96 1.53 10.22 -2.20
C GLY A 96 0.50 10.27 -3.33
N LEU A 97 -0.64 10.95 -3.12
CA LEU A 97 -1.69 11.07 -4.13
C LEU A 97 -1.25 11.80 -5.40
N ILE A 98 -0.38 12.80 -5.27
CA ILE A 98 0.12 13.58 -6.42
C ILE A 98 1.37 12.95 -7.06
N THR A 99 1.96 11.93 -6.43
CA THR A 99 3.18 11.29 -6.94
C THR A 99 2.89 9.95 -7.61
N PRO A 100 3.60 9.59 -8.69
CA PRO A 100 3.41 8.30 -9.34
C PRO A 100 3.61 7.15 -8.36
N ASN A 101 2.67 6.20 -8.35
CA ASN A 101 2.68 5.02 -7.48
C ASN A 101 2.93 5.33 -5.99
N ARG A 102 2.43 6.49 -5.51
CA ARG A 102 2.59 6.97 -4.12
C ARG A 102 4.04 7.04 -3.63
N ILE A 103 5.02 7.12 -4.54
CA ILE A 103 6.45 7.06 -4.18
C ILE A 103 6.87 8.24 -3.27
N GLY A 104 6.12 9.34 -3.30
CA GLY A 104 6.36 10.53 -2.49
C GLY A 104 5.95 10.40 -1.02
N GLU A 105 5.15 9.40 -0.65
CA GLU A 105 4.65 9.23 0.72
C GLU A 105 5.78 8.99 1.73
N ILE A 106 6.71 8.11 1.36
CA ILE A 106 7.87 7.73 2.20
C ILE A 106 8.82 8.92 2.42
N PRO A 107 9.34 9.62 1.39
CA PRO A 107 10.23 10.75 1.59
C PRO A 107 9.51 11.92 2.28
N ALA A 108 8.24 12.21 1.96
CA ALA A 108 7.50 13.30 2.57
C ALA A 108 7.53 13.25 4.10
N ARG A 109 7.23 12.08 4.68
CA ARG A 109 7.21 11.88 6.14
C ARG A 109 8.57 12.15 6.80
N VAL A 110 9.66 11.86 6.10
CA VAL A 110 11.03 11.99 6.63
C VAL A 110 11.58 13.40 6.46
N PHE A 111 11.42 14.01 5.29
CA PHE A 111 12.01 15.33 5.00
C PHE A 111 11.28 16.48 5.69
N LEU A 112 10.02 16.30 6.08
CA LEU A 112 9.25 17.29 6.84
C LEU A 112 9.59 17.33 8.34
N LEU A 113 10.43 16.41 8.82
CA LEU A 113 10.89 16.44 10.20
C LEU A 113 12.12 17.37 10.31
N PRO A 114 12.05 18.45 11.12
CA PRO A 114 13.17 19.36 11.31
C PRO A 114 14.27 18.70 12.14
N ASN A 115 15.53 19.08 11.90
CA ASN A 115 16.70 18.76 12.72
C ASN A 115 17.01 17.26 12.90
N ILE A 116 16.75 16.45 11.87
CA ILE A 116 17.11 15.02 11.89
C ILE A 116 18.48 14.77 11.28
N THR A 117 19.36 14.17 12.07
CA THR A 117 20.75 13.81 11.72
C THR A 117 20.86 12.56 10.85
N ASN A 118 19.92 11.60 10.95
CA ASN A 118 19.98 10.34 10.19
C ASN A 118 18.70 10.08 9.37
N LYS A 119 18.58 10.74 8.21
CA LYS A 119 17.42 10.62 7.31
C LYS A 119 17.34 9.22 6.71
N LYS A 120 18.48 8.59 6.39
CA LYS A 120 18.52 7.19 5.93
C LYS A 120 17.85 6.24 6.93
N ALA A 121 18.15 6.34 8.22
CA ALA A 121 17.52 5.48 9.24
C ALA A 121 16.01 5.71 9.35
N LEU A 122 15.53 6.94 9.18
CA LEU A 122 14.10 7.24 9.15
C LEU A 122 13.40 6.69 7.90
N LEU A 123 14.04 6.78 6.73
CA LEU A 123 13.54 6.18 5.50
C LEU A 123 13.44 4.67 5.65
N THR A 124 14.45 4.05 6.26
CA THR A 124 14.43 2.64 6.64
C THR A 124 13.24 2.30 7.53
N ALA A 125 13.03 3.05 8.62
CA ALA A 125 11.91 2.85 9.54
C ALA A 125 10.57 2.92 8.80
N THR A 126 10.41 3.92 7.94
CA THR A 126 9.21 4.14 7.14
C THR A 126 9.00 3.01 6.14
N PHE A 127 10.08 2.53 5.52
CA PHE A 127 10.04 1.39 4.61
C PHE A 127 9.65 0.10 5.32
N ILE A 128 10.19 -0.18 6.51
CA ILE A 128 9.80 -1.35 7.33
C ILE A 128 8.30 -1.29 7.65
N GLY A 129 7.79 -0.10 8.01
CA GLY A 129 6.36 0.11 8.25
C GLY A 129 5.49 -0.15 7.01
N ALA A 130 5.90 0.35 5.85
CA ALA A 130 5.22 0.10 4.58
C ALA A 130 5.30 -1.38 4.17
N PHE A 131 6.46 -2.01 4.36
CA PHE A 131 6.67 -3.41 4.00
C PHE A 131 5.88 -4.35 4.91
N SER A 132 5.73 -4.03 6.20
CA SER A 132 4.84 -4.77 7.09
C SER A 132 3.38 -4.71 6.65
N GLN A 133 2.95 -3.59 6.07
CA GLN A 133 1.59 -3.47 5.51
C GLN A 133 1.44 -4.32 4.25
N LEU A 134 2.42 -4.27 3.35
CA LEU A 134 2.43 -5.09 2.13
C LEU A 134 2.40 -6.57 2.45
N LEU A 135 3.18 -7.03 3.44
CA LEU A 135 3.15 -8.41 3.91
C LEU A 135 1.73 -8.82 4.29
N VAL A 136 1.08 -8.06 5.17
CA VAL A 136 -0.28 -8.40 5.62
C VAL A 136 -1.26 -8.46 4.46
N THR A 137 -1.21 -7.50 3.53
CA THR A 137 -2.11 -7.48 2.37
C THR A 137 -1.89 -8.68 1.45
N VAL A 138 -0.64 -9.01 1.14
CA VAL A 138 -0.30 -10.15 0.28
C VAL A 138 -0.76 -11.46 0.92
N PHE A 139 -0.45 -11.66 2.20
CA PHE A 139 -0.85 -12.88 2.91
C PHE A 139 -2.36 -13.01 3.03
N ALA A 140 -3.06 -11.93 3.36
CA ALA A 140 -4.52 -11.94 3.43
C ALA A 140 -5.17 -12.25 2.07
N GLY A 141 -4.64 -11.68 0.97
CA GLY A 141 -5.11 -11.99 -0.39
C GLY A 141 -4.90 -13.46 -0.77
N PHE A 142 -3.72 -14.03 -0.50
CA PHE A 142 -3.48 -15.45 -0.77
C PHE A 142 -4.31 -16.40 0.11
N ILE A 143 -4.51 -16.05 1.39
CA ILE A 143 -5.41 -16.79 2.28
C ILE A 143 -6.84 -16.77 1.72
N ALA A 144 -7.31 -15.61 1.24
CA ALA A 144 -8.63 -15.50 0.64
C ALA A 144 -8.79 -16.31 -0.66
N ILE A 145 -7.77 -16.31 -1.53
CA ILE A 145 -7.76 -17.15 -2.73
C ILE A 145 -7.88 -18.64 -2.37
N TYR A 146 -7.20 -19.07 -1.30
CA TYR A 146 -7.25 -20.46 -0.83
C TYR A 146 -8.64 -20.85 -0.30
N PHE A 147 -9.31 -19.96 0.44
CA PHE A 147 -10.64 -20.22 1.01
C PHE A 147 -11.80 -19.94 0.06
N TYR A 148 -11.55 -19.32 -1.10
CA TYR A 148 -12.61 -19.03 -2.06
C TYR A 148 -13.18 -20.33 -2.62
N LYS A 149 -14.45 -20.60 -2.29
CA LYS A 149 -15.17 -21.86 -2.49
C LYS A 149 -15.32 -22.36 -3.93
N ASN A 150 -14.95 -21.56 -4.93
CA ASN A 150 -14.68 -22.13 -6.25
C ASN A 150 -13.35 -22.87 -6.17
N GLU A 151 -13.42 -24.14 -5.75
CA GLU A 151 -12.28 -25.05 -5.66
C GLU A 151 -11.40 -24.97 -6.93
N VAL A 152 -12.00 -24.63 -8.06
CA VAL A 152 -11.36 -24.45 -9.37
C VAL A 152 -10.20 -23.45 -9.35
N PHE A 153 -10.24 -22.27 -8.70
CA PHE A 153 -9.21 -21.26 -8.99
C PHE A 153 -7.82 -21.64 -8.45
N PHE A 154 -7.74 -22.03 -7.17
CA PHE A 154 -6.46 -22.45 -6.58
C PHE A 154 -6.09 -23.90 -6.93
N SER A 155 -7.07 -24.79 -7.14
CA SER A 155 -6.79 -26.16 -7.61
C SER A 155 -6.40 -26.23 -9.09
N SER A 156 -6.78 -25.23 -9.90
CA SER A 156 -6.33 -25.12 -11.31
C SER A 156 -4.85 -24.79 -11.42
N PHE A 157 -4.23 -24.24 -10.38
CA PHE A 157 -2.78 -24.05 -10.39
C PHE A 157 -2.08 -25.41 -10.32
N SER A 158 -1.14 -25.61 -11.24
CA SER A 158 -0.26 -26.78 -11.19
C SER A 158 0.46 -26.84 -9.84
N PHE A 159 0.83 -28.05 -9.41
CA PHE A 159 1.58 -28.24 -8.17
C PHE A 159 2.83 -27.34 -8.10
N SER A 160 3.56 -27.21 -9.22
CA SER A 160 4.74 -26.35 -9.32
C SER A 160 4.43 -24.87 -9.04
N ILE A 161 3.30 -24.36 -9.52
CA ILE A 161 2.89 -22.96 -9.27
C ILE A 161 2.57 -22.76 -7.78
N ARG A 162 1.88 -23.71 -7.15
CA ARG A 162 1.56 -23.63 -5.71
C ARG A 162 2.82 -23.62 -4.85
N ILE A 163 3.79 -24.48 -5.16
CA ILE A 163 5.10 -24.50 -4.50
C ILE A 163 5.86 -23.19 -4.74
N PHE A 164 5.85 -22.67 -5.96
CA PHE A 164 6.49 -21.39 -6.28
C PHE A 164 5.90 -20.23 -5.45
N ILE A 165 4.56 -20.13 -5.37
CA ILE A 165 3.88 -19.14 -4.53
C ILE A 165 4.32 -19.27 -3.06
N LEU A 166 4.35 -20.49 -2.52
CA LEU A 166 4.78 -20.73 -1.15
C LEU A 166 6.23 -20.29 -0.91
N ILE A 167 7.15 -20.60 -1.83
CA ILE A 167 8.54 -20.15 -1.77
C ILE A 167 8.63 -18.62 -1.80
N CYS A 168 7.84 -17.95 -2.65
CA CYS A 168 7.77 -16.50 -2.71
C CYS A 168 7.27 -15.89 -1.39
N LEU A 169 6.24 -16.46 -0.78
CA LEU A 169 5.70 -15.99 0.50
C LEU A 169 6.72 -16.14 1.65
N ILE A 170 7.40 -17.29 1.71
CA ILE A 170 8.47 -17.53 2.68
C ILE A 170 9.63 -16.54 2.45
N GLY A 171 10.02 -16.33 1.19
CA GLY A 171 11.03 -15.35 0.81
C GLY A 171 10.66 -13.92 1.21
N LEU A 172 9.38 -13.56 1.08
CA LEU A 172 8.85 -12.25 1.47
C LEU A 172 8.98 -12.04 2.99
N ILE A 173 8.55 -13.01 3.80
CA ILE A 173 8.73 -12.99 5.27
C ILE A 173 10.21 -12.88 5.63
N TYR A 174 11.06 -13.72 5.02
CA TYR A 174 12.49 -13.72 5.28
C TYR A 174 13.10 -12.35 4.98
N SER A 175 12.76 -11.75 3.84
CA SER A 175 13.27 -10.43 3.43
C SER A 175 12.83 -9.29 4.35
N TYR A 176 11.73 -9.44 5.09
CA TYR A 176 11.26 -8.47 6.08
C TYR A 176 12.04 -8.55 7.39
N PHE A 177 12.23 -9.77 7.90
CA PHE A 177 13.06 -9.98 9.09
C PHE A 177 14.54 -9.73 8.82
N PHE A 178 14.98 -9.94 7.58
CA PHE A 178 16.36 -9.77 7.14
C PHE A 178 16.47 -8.89 5.88
N PRO A 179 16.34 -7.56 6.02
CA PRO A 179 16.28 -6.62 4.90
C PRO A 179 17.66 -6.28 4.29
N PHE A 180 18.42 -7.29 3.88
CA PHE A 180 19.77 -7.11 3.31
C PHE A 180 19.78 -6.29 2.01
N TRP A 181 18.64 -6.18 1.32
CA TRP A 181 18.50 -5.53 0.02
C TRP A 181 18.26 -4.01 0.11
N ILE A 182 17.71 -3.52 1.22
CA ILE A 182 17.30 -2.12 1.34
C ILE A 182 18.48 -1.13 1.33
N PRO A 183 19.67 -1.43 1.91
CA PRO A 183 20.85 -0.58 1.76
C PRO A 183 21.21 -0.27 0.29
N ASN A 184 21.11 -1.27 -0.58
CA ASN A 184 21.41 -1.10 -2.00
C ASN A 184 20.34 -0.29 -2.73
N LEU A 185 19.09 -0.32 -2.26
CA LEU A 185 18.01 0.52 -2.76
C LEU A 185 18.26 1.99 -2.40
N LEU A 186 18.58 2.27 -1.13
CA LEU A 186 18.75 3.64 -0.63
C LEU A 186 20.00 4.34 -1.17
N LYS A 187 21.07 3.59 -1.50
CA LYS A 187 22.27 4.14 -2.16
C LYS A 187 21.98 4.79 -3.52
N LYS A 188 20.87 4.40 -4.18
CA LYS A 188 20.48 4.93 -5.50
C LYS A 188 19.71 6.26 -5.41
N ILE A 189 19.36 6.72 -4.20
CA ILE A 189 18.59 7.96 -4.02
C ILE A 189 19.58 9.14 -4.00
N PRO A 190 19.58 10.03 -5.02
CA PRO A 190 20.61 11.06 -5.18
C PRO A 190 20.58 12.16 -4.11
N PHE A 191 19.45 12.31 -3.41
CA PHE A 191 19.24 13.34 -2.38
C PHE A 191 19.70 12.93 -0.98
N LEU A 192 20.27 11.74 -0.81
CA LEU A 192 20.81 11.27 0.48
C LEU A 192 22.33 11.43 0.49
N SER A 193 22.86 12.03 1.56
CA SER A 193 24.30 12.25 1.68
C SER A 193 25.06 10.91 1.67
N LYS A 194 26.23 10.86 1.03
CA LYS A 194 27.08 9.65 1.05
C LYS A 194 27.54 9.29 2.47
N ASN A 195 27.57 10.28 3.37
CA ASN A 195 28.13 10.17 4.72
C ASN A 195 27.14 9.66 5.77
N GLU A 196 25.84 9.59 5.48
CA GLU A 196 24.88 8.98 6.41
C GLU A 196 25.07 7.45 6.48
N HIS A 197 25.34 6.95 7.68
CA HIS A 197 25.47 5.51 7.93
C HIS A 197 24.12 4.80 7.79
N LEU A 198 24.07 3.80 6.90
CA LEU A 198 22.95 2.88 6.75
C LEU A 198 22.97 1.86 7.90
N VAL A 199 22.34 2.19 9.02
CA VAL A 199 22.30 1.29 10.19
C VAL A 199 21.08 0.37 10.07
N PHE A 200 21.18 -0.65 9.21
CA PHE A 200 20.00 -1.48 8.88
C PHE A 200 19.74 -2.65 9.84
N SER A 201 20.79 -3.18 10.48
CA SER A 201 20.71 -4.44 11.22
C SER A 201 20.48 -4.28 12.73
N PRO A 202 21.14 -3.37 13.46
CA PRO A 202 20.97 -3.29 14.93
C PRO A 202 19.87 -2.32 15.39
N LEU A 203 19.30 -1.47 14.51
CA LEU A 203 18.35 -0.44 14.97
C LEU A 203 16.99 -1.02 15.40
N PHE A 204 16.53 -2.06 14.70
CA PHE A 204 15.19 -2.64 14.89
C PHE A 204 15.28 -4.07 15.40
N SER A 205 14.77 -4.29 16.61
CA SER A 205 14.67 -5.64 17.17
C SER A 205 13.61 -6.46 16.41
N LYS A 206 13.69 -7.80 16.52
CA LYS A 206 12.65 -8.70 15.98
C LYS A 206 11.27 -8.35 16.57
N GLU A 207 11.24 -7.99 17.84
CA GLU A 207 10.03 -7.57 18.54
C GLU A 207 9.43 -6.29 17.93
N GLU A 208 10.25 -5.30 17.58
CA GLU A 208 9.76 -4.07 16.92
C GLU A 208 9.12 -4.34 15.57
N LYS A 209 9.70 -5.28 14.80
CA LYS A 209 9.13 -5.73 13.53
C LYS A 209 7.82 -6.49 13.74
N LEU A 210 7.77 -7.39 14.71
CA LEU A 210 6.53 -8.11 15.06
C LEU A 210 5.42 -7.15 15.49
N ASN A 211 5.72 -6.16 16.34
CA ASN A 211 4.74 -5.16 16.75
C ASN A 211 4.23 -4.33 15.57
N ALA A 212 5.11 -3.97 14.62
CA ALA A 212 4.70 -3.29 13.39
C ALA A 212 3.80 -4.17 12.48
N LEU A 213 4.05 -5.49 12.44
CA LEU A 213 3.17 -6.45 11.76
C LEU A 213 1.80 -6.52 12.43
N VAL A 214 1.74 -6.64 13.75
CA VAL A 214 0.45 -6.68 14.49
C VAL A 214 -0.36 -5.40 14.24
N MET A 215 0.27 -4.23 14.30
CA MET A 215 -0.39 -2.96 13.96
C MET A 215 -0.87 -2.93 12.49
N SER A 216 -0.14 -3.57 11.57
CA SER A 216 -0.54 -3.67 10.16
C SER A 216 -1.69 -4.66 9.93
N ILE A 217 -1.78 -5.74 10.72
CA ILE A 217 -2.93 -6.66 10.74
C ILE A 217 -4.18 -5.91 11.22
N PHE A 218 -4.06 -5.17 12.31
CA PHE A 218 -5.19 -4.36 12.80
C PHE A 218 -5.63 -3.33 11.75
N ARG A 219 -4.69 -2.60 11.15
CA ARG A 219 -4.99 -1.65 10.07
C ARG A 219 -5.69 -2.34 8.89
N TYR A 220 -5.23 -3.52 8.51
CA TYR A 220 -5.83 -4.33 7.47
C TYR A 220 -7.28 -4.71 7.75
N ALA A 221 -7.56 -5.17 8.98
CA ALA A 221 -8.92 -5.47 9.39
C ALA A 221 -9.81 -4.21 9.31
N VAL A 222 -9.31 -3.06 9.77
CA VAL A 222 -10.04 -1.79 9.74
C VAL A 222 -10.39 -1.37 8.30
N PHE A 223 -9.43 -1.35 7.37
CA PHE A 223 -9.72 -0.89 6.01
C PHE A 223 -10.49 -1.93 5.19
N SER A 224 -10.33 -3.23 5.47
CA SER A 224 -11.13 -4.29 4.85
C SER A 224 -12.58 -4.20 5.29
N PHE A 225 -12.82 -3.98 6.60
CA PHE A 225 -14.15 -3.75 7.13
C PHE A 225 -14.75 -2.43 6.61
N GLN A 226 -13.94 -1.37 6.49
CA GLN A 226 -14.37 -0.12 5.86
C GLN A 226 -14.86 -0.35 4.42
N TYR A 227 -14.13 -1.15 3.63
CA TYR A 227 -14.52 -1.46 2.26
C TYR A 227 -15.80 -2.31 2.19
N TYR A 228 -15.93 -3.29 3.09
CA TYR A 228 -17.17 -4.06 3.26
C TYR A 228 -18.38 -3.14 3.50
N LEU A 229 -18.27 -2.19 4.45
CA LEU A 229 -19.36 -1.24 4.75
C LEU A 229 -19.74 -0.37 3.55
N VAL A 230 -18.75 0.04 2.74
CA VAL A 230 -19.02 0.80 1.51
C VAL A 230 -19.79 -0.05 0.51
N LEU A 231 -19.42 -1.30 0.31
CA LEU A 231 -20.13 -2.20 -0.60
C LEU A 231 -21.57 -2.47 -0.13
N GLU A 232 -21.76 -2.74 1.16
CA GLU A 232 -23.08 -2.93 1.74
C GLU A 232 -23.94 -1.66 1.63
N ALA A 233 -23.33 -0.47 1.77
CA ALA A 233 -24.03 0.80 1.60
C ALA A 233 -24.60 1.02 0.19
N PHE A 234 -23.98 0.41 -0.83
CA PHE A 234 -24.43 0.45 -2.22
C PHE A 234 -25.28 -0.77 -2.61
N GLY A 235 -25.74 -1.57 -1.64
CA GLY A 235 -26.64 -2.71 -1.90
C GLY A 235 -25.94 -3.99 -2.37
N VAL A 236 -24.60 -4.05 -2.26
CA VAL A 236 -23.85 -5.29 -2.52
C VAL A 236 -23.86 -6.13 -1.23
N HIS A 237 -24.86 -7.01 -1.13
CA HIS A 237 -25.00 -7.92 0.01
C HIS A 237 -24.18 -9.19 -0.20
N PHE A 238 -23.45 -9.57 0.84
CA PHE A 238 -22.65 -10.79 0.87
C PHE A 238 -23.38 -11.89 1.63
N ASN A 239 -23.61 -13.02 0.96
CA ASN A 239 -24.33 -14.16 1.52
C ASN A 239 -23.39 -15.20 2.16
N SER A 240 -22.08 -15.09 1.91
CA SER A 240 -21.11 -16.07 2.38
C SER A 240 -19.76 -15.45 2.77
N PHE A 241 -19.07 -16.09 3.71
CA PHE A 241 -17.70 -15.73 4.09
C PHE A 241 -16.73 -15.76 2.89
N SER A 242 -16.96 -16.65 1.92
CA SER A 242 -16.18 -16.70 0.68
C SER A 242 -16.29 -15.44 -0.16
N GLU A 243 -17.46 -14.78 -0.17
CA GLU A 243 -17.62 -13.52 -0.91
C GLU A 243 -16.95 -12.35 -0.18
N ILE A 244 -17.02 -12.33 1.16
CA ILE A 244 -16.27 -11.35 1.97
C ILE A 244 -14.77 -11.52 1.75
N ALA A 245 -14.27 -12.76 1.61
CA ALA A 245 -12.87 -13.02 1.31
C ALA A 245 -12.41 -12.40 -0.03
N LEU A 246 -13.31 -12.21 -1.02
CA LEU A 246 -12.96 -11.54 -2.28
C LEU A 246 -12.46 -10.10 -2.07
N ILE A 247 -12.89 -9.42 -1.00
CA ILE A 247 -12.38 -8.09 -0.64
C ILE A 247 -10.86 -8.14 -0.48
N ALA A 248 -10.33 -9.19 0.16
CA ALA A 248 -8.90 -9.36 0.34
C ALA A 248 -8.17 -9.60 -0.99
N VAL A 249 -8.81 -10.26 -1.94
CA VAL A 249 -8.29 -10.48 -3.30
C VAL A 249 -8.26 -9.16 -4.08
N CYS A 250 -9.28 -8.30 -3.93
CA CYS A 250 -9.30 -6.97 -4.54
C CYS A 250 -8.11 -6.10 -4.09
N PHE A 251 -7.61 -6.28 -2.86
CA PHE A 251 -6.45 -5.54 -2.36
C PHE A 251 -5.09 -6.15 -2.71
N LEU A 252 -5.06 -7.36 -3.29
CA LEU A 252 -3.81 -8.02 -3.68
C LEU A 252 -3.15 -7.37 -4.91
N PHE A 253 -3.94 -6.65 -5.73
CA PHE A 253 -3.54 -6.09 -7.04
C PHE A 253 -3.52 -4.56 -7.04
#